data_AF-A0A0F9P1Z5-F1
#
_entry.id   AF-A0A0F9P1Z5-F1
#
_cell.length_a   1.000
_cell.length_b   1.000
_cell.length_c   1.000
_cell.angle_alpha   90.00
_cell.angle_beta   90.00
_cell.angle_gamma   90.00
#
_symmetry.space_group_name_H-M   'P 1'
#
loop_
_entity.id
_entity.type
_entity.pdbx_description
1 polymer ?
#
loop_
_entity_poly.entity_id
_entity_poly.type
_entity_poly.pdbx_seq_one_letter_code
_entity_poly.pdbx_strand_id
1 'polypeptide(L)'
;SFNYTSPINFDSKVSPPQERIIQTIANYVLFRDFSGLIFIYSIWISISFIPIIVYNSFRRAYSMNLLTFFFPNFFVYTFLYKYSPNYYKSNFLFHIIPTIFIGLFIVVVSFGGSFILKKLGKTKTETQIENLYIIMNQIKSKCPNCGTEFNSTPIYCYKCNSYVIIKNESKINGE
;
A
#
# COMPACT_ATOMS: atom_id res chain seq x y z
N SER A 1 20.84 14.55 -10.50
CA SER A 1 20.77 13.63 -11.65
C SER A 1 20.97 12.23 -11.12
N PHE A 2 19.96 11.36 -11.13
CA PHE A 2 20.26 9.92 -11.06
C PHE A 2 20.96 9.58 -12.39
N ASN A 3 22.27 9.32 -12.35
CA ASN A 3 23.11 9.07 -13.54
C ASN A 3 22.82 7.70 -14.17
N TYR A 4 21.54 7.39 -14.36
CA TYR A 4 21.06 6.17 -14.98
C TYR A 4 20.34 6.54 -16.27
N THR A 5 20.85 6.08 -17.39
CA THR A 5 20.27 6.32 -18.71
C THR A 5 20.45 5.08 -19.55
N SER A 6 19.35 4.54 -20.08
CA SER A 6 19.39 3.41 -20.99
C SER A 6 20.02 3.84 -22.32
N PRO A 7 20.98 3.09 -22.88
CA PRO A 7 21.67 3.48 -24.11
C PRO A 7 20.80 3.15 -25.34
N ILE A 8 19.73 3.91 -25.55
CA ILE A 8 18.86 3.76 -26.72
C ILE A 8 19.45 4.57 -27.87
N ASN A 9 19.69 3.91 -29.00
CA ASN A 9 19.96 4.58 -30.27
C ASN A 9 18.65 4.64 -31.07
N PHE A 10 18.20 5.84 -31.41
CA PHE A 10 17.03 6.03 -32.27
C PHE A 10 17.45 5.88 -33.74
N ASP A 11 16.93 4.84 -34.39
CA ASP A 11 17.25 4.53 -35.81
C ASP A 11 16.43 5.40 -36.79
N SER A 12 15.34 5.99 -36.29
CA SER A 12 14.41 6.80 -37.08
C SER A 12 14.51 8.27 -36.69
N LYS A 13 14.09 9.17 -37.60
CA LYS A 13 13.95 10.60 -37.28
C LYS A 13 12.81 10.78 -36.26
N VAL A 14 13.18 10.94 -35.00
CA VAL A 14 12.29 11.30 -33.90
C VAL A 14 12.54 12.75 -33.54
N SER A 15 11.49 13.50 -33.19
CA SER A 15 11.70 14.89 -32.76
C SER A 15 12.36 14.93 -31.38
N PRO A 16 13.20 15.95 -31.06
CA PRO A 16 13.86 16.03 -29.75
C PRO A 16 12.91 15.95 -28.53
N PRO A 17 11.70 16.53 -28.55
CA PRO A 17 10.74 16.35 -27.46
C PRO A 17 10.27 14.90 -27.30
N GLN A 18 10.03 14.20 -28.41
CA GLN A 18 9.60 12.80 -28.40
C GLN A 18 10.73 11.89 -27.88
N GLU A 19 11.98 12.12 -28.29
CA GLU A 19 13.14 11.37 -27.79
C GLU A 19 13.24 11.48 -26.27
N ARG A 20 13.08 12.69 -25.71
CA ARG A 20 13.12 12.90 -24.26
C ARG A 20 12.02 12.12 -23.53
N ILE A 21 10.80 12.11 -24.07
CA ILE A 21 9.68 11.36 -23.48
C ILE A 21 9.99 9.86 -23.51
N ILE A 22 10.41 9.33 -24.67
CA ILE A 22 10.71 7.90 -24.82
C ILE A 22 11.87 7.51 -23.91
N GLN A 23 12.94 8.31 -23.87
CA GLN A 23 14.09 8.07 -23.01
C GLN A 23 13.70 8.10 -21.52
N THR A 24 12.82 9.02 -21.12
CA THR A 24 12.35 9.11 -19.74
C THR A 24 11.62 7.85 -19.33
N ILE A 25 10.66 7.38 -20.14
CA ILE A 25 9.91 6.16 -19.84
C ILE A 25 10.84 4.95 -19.88
N ALA A 26 11.75 4.89 -20.84
CA ALA A 26 12.75 3.83 -20.94
C ALA A 26 13.66 3.74 -19.71
N ASN A 27 14.05 4.86 -19.11
CA ASN A 27 14.88 4.86 -17.90
C ASN A 27 14.16 4.29 -16.67
N TYR A 28 12.83 4.27 -16.64
CA TYR A 28 12.04 3.63 -15.57
C TYR A 28 11.84 2.12 -15.77
N VAL A 29 12.07 1.62 -16.97
CA VAL A 29 11.72 0.26 -17.38
C VAL A 29 12.95 -0.58 -17.71
N LEU A 30 13.83 -0.04 -18.55
CA LEU A 30 14.97 -0.75 -19.11
C LEU A 30 16.16 -0.73 -18.16
N PHE A 31 17.05 -1.71 -18.37
CA PHE A 31 18.33 -1.77 -17.68
C PHE A 31 19.51 -2.06 -18.58
N ARG A 32 20.63 -1.43 -18.24
CA ARG A 32 21.86 -1.54 -19.04
C ARG A 32 22.67 -2.78 -18.67
N ASP A 33 22.69 -3.10 -17.38
CA ASP A 33 23.55 -4.11 -16.78
C ASP A 33 22.89 -4.69 -15.53
N PHE A 34 23.50 -5.70 -14.92
CA PHE A 34 22.94 -6.40 -13.77
C PHE A 34 22.70 -5.48 -12.55
N SER A 35 23.57 -4.48 -12.34
CA SER A 35 23.36 -3.50 -11.27
C SER A 35 22.12 -2.63 -11.56
N GLY A 36 21.98 -2.19 -12.81
CA GLY A 36 20.77 -1.52 -13.29
C GLY A 36 19.50 -2.34 -13.11
N LEU A 37 19.57 -3.65 -13.39
CA LEU A 37 18.44 -4.57 -13.19
C LEU A 37 18.02 -4.60 -11.71
N ILE A 38 18.96 -4.80 -10.80
CA ILE A 38 18.68 -4.81 -9.35
C ILE A 38 18.07 -3.47 -8.91
N PHE A 39 18.63 -2.36 -9.39
CA PHE A 39 18.14 -1.02 -9.08
C PHE A 39 16.69 -0.83 -9.54
N ILE A 40 16.39 -1.09 -10.81
CA ILE A 40 15.03 -0.98 -11.35
C ILE A 40 14.05 -1.91 -10.63
N TYR A 41 14.48 -3.14 -10.32
CA TYR A 41 13.65 -4.08 -9.58
C TYR A 41 13.31 -3.58 -8.18
N SER A 42 14.30 -3.03 -7.46
CA SER A 42 14.09 -2.48 -6.12
C SER A 42 13.08 -1.34 -6.11
N ILE A 43 13.10 -0.49 -7.15
CA ILE A 43 12.12 0.59 -7.34
C ILE A 43 10.73 0.00 -7.59
N TRP A 44 10.60 -0.96 -8.50
CA TRP A 44 9.30 -1.58 -8.81
C TRP A 44 8.69 -2.31 -7.62
N ILE A 45 9.51 -3.01 -6.84
CA ILE A 45 9.09 -3.63 -5.59
C ILE A 45 8.59 -2.56 -4.61
N SER A 46 9.32 -1.46 -4.45
CA SER A 46 8.93 -0.35 -3.57
C SER A 46 7.59 0.26 -3.99
N ILE A 47 7.41 0.54 -5.28
CA ILE A 47 6.16 1.06 -5.85
C ILE A 47 5.01 0.07 -5.64
N SER A 48 5.27 -1.25 -5.71
CA SER A 48 4.23 -2.27 -5.55
C SER A 48 3.56 -2.27 -4.17
N PHE A 49 4.21 -1.71 -3.15
CA PHE A 49 3.61 -1.58 -1.82
C PHE A 49 2.53 -0.50 -1.75
N ILE A 50 2.53 0.50 -2.66
CA ILE A 50 1.57 1.61 -2.61
C ILE A 50 0.13 1.08 -2.75
N PRO A 51 -0.24 0.32 -3.80
CA PRO A 51 -1.60 -0.23 -3.88
C PRO A 51 -1.93 -1.23 -2.77
N ILE A 52 -0.95 -1.94 -2.22
CA ILE A 52 -1.16 -2.89 -1.12
C ILE A 52 -1.59 -2.16 0.15
N ILE A 53 -1.02 -0.99 0.44
CA ILE A 53 -1.37 -0.15 1.58
C ILE A 53 -2.71 0.57 1.35
N VAL A 54 -2.93 1.10 0.13
CA VAL A 54 -4.11 1.92 -0.20
C VAL A 54 -5.38 1.08 -0.31
N TYR A 55 -5.30 -0.15 -0.83
CA TYR A 55 -6.47 -0.98 -1.09
C TYR A 55 -6.63 -2.11 -0.07
N ASN A 56 -7.77 -2.15 0.60
CA ASN A 56 -8.11 -3.21 1.56
C ASN A 56 -8.42 -4.58 0.89
N SER A 57 -8.44 -4.65 -0.45
CA SER A 57 -8.70 -5.89 -1.18
C SER A 57 -7.51 -6.28 -2.05
N PHE A 58 -7.03 -7.52 -1.88
CA PHE A 58 -5.91 -8.06 -2.66
C PHE A 58 -6.16 -7.96 -4.16
N ARG A 59 -7.42 -8.20 -4.60
CA ARG A 59 -7.81 -8.16 -6.01
C ARG A 59 -7.56 -6.80 -6.63
N ARG A 60 -7.86 -5.73 -5.88
CA ARG A 60 -7.66 -4.36 -6.35
C ARG A 60 -6.19 -3.96 -6.27
N ALA A 61 -5.49 -4.35 -5.21
CA ALA A 61 -4.05 -4.09 -5.07
C ALA A 61 -3.23 -4.72 -6.21
N TYR A 62 -3.38 -6.02 -6.48
CA TYR A 62 -2.63 -6.65 -7.56
C TYR A 62 -3.03 -6.10 -8.94
N SER A 63 -4.32 -5.82 -9.18
CA SER A 63 -4.77 -5.29 -10.46
C SER A 63 -4.16 -3.91 -10.75
N MET A 64 -4.06 -3.05 -9.73
CA MET A 64 -3.42 -1.75 -9.88
C MET A 64 -1.91 -1.88 -10.04
N ASN A 65 -1.27 -2.76 -9.28
CA ASN A 65 0.16 -3.06 -9.46
C ASN A 65 0.48 -3.55 -10.87
N LEU A 66 -0.32 -4.46 -11.42
CA LEU A 66 -0.18 -4.94 -12.78
C LEU A 66 -0.39 -3.81 -13.79
N LEU A 67 -1.41 -2.98 -13.63
CA LEU A 67 -1.64 -1.85 -14.53
C LEU A 67 -0.45 -0.88 -14.52
N THR A 68 0.00 -0.46 -13.33
CA THR A 68 1.12 0.47 -13.16
C THR A 68 2.43 -0.11 -13.71
N PHE A 69 2.62 -1.43 -13.60
CA PHE A 69 3.79 -2.11 -14.15
C PHE A 69 3.69 -2.27 -15.68
N PHE A 70 2.60 -2.86 -16.19
CA PHE A 70 2.46 -3.19 -17.61
C PHE A 70 2.35 -1.97 -18.50
N PHE A 71 1.67 -0.90 -18.04
CA PHE A 71 1.43 0.28 -18.87
C PHE A 71 2.73 0.90 -19.40
N PRO A 72 3.69 1.36 -18.57
CA PRO A 72 4.94 1.93 -19.07
C PRO A 72 5.78 0.90 -19.84
N ASN A 73 5.80 -0.36 -19.41
CA ASN A 73 6.50 -1.44 -20.12
C ASN A 73 6.00 -1.59 -21.57
N PHE A 74 4.69 -1.67 -21.76
CA PHE A 74 4.05 -1.79 -23.07
C PHE A 74 4.44 -0.64 -24.00
N PHE A 75 4.40 0.60 -23.51
CA PHE A 75 4.76 1.76 -24.30
C PHE A 75 6.25 1.76 -24.68
N VAL A 76 7.14 1.39 -23.76
CA VAL A 76 8.58 1.29 -24.05
C VAL A 76 8.84 0.28 -25.16
N TYR A 77 8.30 -0.93 -25.08
CA TYR A 77 8.51 -1.93 -26.14
C TYR A 77 7.93 -1.48 -27.48
N THR A 78 6.75 -0.85 -27.47
CA THR A 78 6.14 -0.30 -28.69
C THR A 78 7.00 0.81 -29.30
N PHE A 79 7.54 1.72 -28.49
CA PHE A 79 8.43 2.78 -28.95
C PHE A 79 9.75 2.25 -29.46
N LEU A 80 10.36 1.28 -28.78
CA LEU A 80 11.58 0.64 -29.24
C LEU A 80 11.36 -0.06 -30.58
N TYR A 81 10.28 -0.83 -30.73
CA TYR A 81 9.96 -1.51 -31.98
C TYR A 81 9.81 -0.52 -33.15
N LYS A 82 9.15 0.62 -32.91
CA LYS A 82 8.88 1.63 -33.94
C LYS A 82 10.08 2.52 -34.26
N TYR A 83 10.77 3.02 -33.23
CA TYR A 83 11.74 4.11 -33.36
C TYR A 83 13.20 3.67 -33.22
N SER A 84 13.44 2.48 -32.64
CA SER A 84 14.76 1.89 -32.41
C SER A 84 14.77 0.38 -32.74
N PRO A 85 14.31 -0.05 -33.93
CA PRO A 85 14.17 -1.46 -34.29
C PRO A 85 15.47 -2.28 -34.17
N ASN A 86 16.64 -1.67 -34.42
CA ASN A 86 17.92 -2.38 -34.28
C ASN A 86 18.23 -2.68 -32.81
N TYR A 87 18.03 -1.69 -31.94
CA TYR A 87 18.17 -1.87 -30.49
C TYR A 87 17.16 -2.88 -29.96
N TYR A 88 15.89 -2.79 -30.42
CA TYR A 88 14.83 -3.71 -30.03
C TYR A 88 15.20 -5.15 -30.37
N LYS A 89 15.56 -5.45 -31.63
CA LYS A 89 15.89 -6.82 -32.06
C LYS A 89 17.07 -7.43 -31.30
N SER A 90 18.10 -6.62 -31.01
CA SER A 90 19.30 -7.08 -30.32
C SER A 90 19.10 -7.29 -28.82
N ASN A 91 18.21 -6.52 -28.17
CA ASN A 91 18.05 -6.53 -26.71
C ASN A 91 16.68 -7.04 -26.23
N PHE A 92 15.77 -7.42 -27.13
CA PHE A 92 14.39 -7.77 -26.76
C PHE A 92 14.34 -8.86 -25.68
N LEU A 93 15.05 -9.99 -25.91
CA LEU A 93 15.09 -11.10 -24.96
C LEU A 93 15.72 -10.71 -23.62
N PHE A 94 16.78 -9.89 -23.66
CA PHE A 94 17.46 -9.41 -22.47
C PHE A 94 16.54 -8.58 -21.57
N HIS A 95 15.61 -7.81 -22.15
CA HIS A 95 14.66 -7.01 -21.37
C HIS A 95 13.37 -7.78 -21.03
N ILE A 96 12.77 -8.49 -21.99
CA ILE A 96 11.43 -9.09 -21.81
C ILE A 96 11.41 -10.22 -20.79
N ILE A 97 12.46 -11.03 -20.73
CA ILE A 97 12.52 -12.16 -19.79
C ILE A 97 12.54 -11.64 -18.34
N PRO A 98 13.46 -10.73 -17.96
CA PRO A 98 13.41 -10.03 -16.68
C PRO A 98 12.05 -9.37 -16.40
N THR A 99 11.50 -8.63 -17.36
CA THR A 99 10.17 -7.98 -17.23
C THR A 99 9.06 -8.97 -16.84
N ILE A 100 9.03 -10.16 -17.43
CA ILE A 100 8.08 -11.21 -17.07
C ILE A 100 8.31 -11.70 -15.63
N PHE A 101 9.57 -11.95 -15.25
CA PHE A 101 9.90 -12.40 -13.89
C PHE A 101 9.49 -11.40 -12.82
N ILE A 102 9.79 -10.11 -13.00
CA ILE A 102 9.38 -9.08 -12.04
C ILE A 102 7.86 -8.89 -12.03
N GLY A 103 7.17 -9.02 -13.18
CA GLY A 103 5.71 -8.99 -13.24
C GLY A 103 5.08 -10.11 -12.41
N LEU A 104 5.60 -11.34 -12.52
CA LEU A 104 5.18 -12.47 -11.68
C LEU A 104 5.49 -12.23 -10.21
N PHE A 105 6.68 -11.71 -9.90
CA PHE A 105 7.08 -11.39 -8.53
C PHE A 105 6.15 -10.36 -7.88
N ILE A 106 5.77 -9.30 -8.61
CA ILE A 106 4.82 -8.28 -8.13
C ILE A 106 3.47 -8.90 -7.80
N VAL A 107 2.98 -9.89 -8.57
CA VAL A 107 1.73 -10.60 -8.26
C VAL A 107 1.86 -11.35 -6.93
N VAL A 108 2.96 -12.07 -6.73
CA VAL A 108 3.23 -12.80 -5.47
C VAL A 108 3.30 -11.85 -4.28
N VAL A 109 4.03 -10.75 -4.40
CA VAL A 109 4.14 -9.71 -3.36
C VAL A 109 2.78 -9.08 -3.07
N SER A 110 1.98 -8.81 -4.11
CA SER A 110 0.64 -8.24 -3.95
C SER A 110 -0.29 -9.18 -3.18
N PHE A 111 -0.24 -10.47 -3.48
CA PHE A 111 -1.03 -11.48 -2.78
C PHE A 111 -0.58 -11.65 -1.32
N GLY A 112 0.72 -11.89 -1.11
CA GLY A 112 1.30 -12.11 0.22
C GLY A 112 1.19 -10.88 1.13
N GLY A 113 1.54 -9.70 0.62
CA GLY A 113 1.48 -8.44 1.36
C GLY A 113 0.06 -8.08 1.79
N SER A 114 -0.93 -8.25 0.91
CA SER A 114 -2.33 -8.01 1.26
C SER A 114 -2.83 -8.95 2.37
N PHE A 115 -2.40 -10.21 2.36
CA PHE A 115 -2.76 -11.18 3.40
C PHE A 115 -2.13 -10.82 4.76
N ILE A 116 -0.85 -10.43 4.76
CA ILE A 116 -0.12 -10.00 5.97
C ILE A 116 -0.78 -8.74 6.56
N LEU A 117 -1.05 -7.73 5.75
CA LEU A 117 -1.71 -6.50 6.21
C LEU A 117 -3.10 -6.77 6.78
N LYS A 118 -3.89 -7.63 6.13
CA LYS A 118 -5.22 -8.01 6.64
C LYS A 118 -5.13 -8.71 7.99
N LYS A 119 -4.11 -9.56 8.19
CA LYS A 119 -3.87 -10.24 9.47
C LYS A 119 -3.47 -9.24 10.56
N LEU A 120 -2.61 -8.27 10.26
CA LEU A 120 -2.19 -7.20 11.17
C LEU A 120 -3.33 -6.21 11.50
N GLY A 121 -4.24 -5.97 10.55
CA GLY A 121 -5.40 -5.10 10.76
C GLY A 121 -6.44 -5.71 11.70
N LYS A 122 -6.71 -7.01 11.55
CA LYS A 122 -7.71 -7.73 12.37
C LYS A 122 -7.36 -7.72 13.86
N THR A 123 -6.10 -7.98 14.21
CA THR A 123 -5.63 -7.98 15.60
C THR A 123 -5.81 -6.62 16.27
N LYS A 124 -5.64 -5.52 15.52
CA LYS A 124 -5.85 -4.16 16.04
C LYS A 124 -7.33 -3.85 16.31
N THR A 125 -8.24 -4.30 15.44
CA THR A 125 -9.68 -4.12 15.65
C THR A 125 -10.23 -4.96 16.79
N GLU A 126 -9.79 -6.22 16.93
CA GLU A 126 -10.23 -7.10 18.02
C GLU A 126 -9.80 -6.54 19.39
N THR A 127 -8.55 -6.10 19.51
CA THR A 127 -8.04 -5.45 20.73
C THR A 127 -8.74 -4.13 21.05
N GLN A 128 -9.11 -3.33 20.04
CA GLN A 128 -9.91 -2.11 20.28
C GLN A 128 -11.33 -2.43 20.76
N ILE A 129 -11.98 -3.43 20.19
CA ILE A 129 -13.33 -3.84 20.61
C ILE A 129 -13.29 -4.39 22.05
N GLU A 130 -12.28 -5.19 22.38
CA GLU A 130 -12.09 -5.72 23.72
C GLU A 130 -11.86 -4.60 24.75
N ASN A 131 -10.99 -3.63 24.43
CA ASN A 131 -10.77 -2.45 25.27
C ASN A 131 -12.05 -1.61 25.46
N LEU A 132 -12.83 -1.39 24.39
CA LEU A 132 -14.11 -0.70 24.48
C LEU A 132 -15.12 -1.47 25.34
N TYR A 133 -15.13 -2.80 25.24
CA TYR A 133 -15.99 -3.65 26.04
C TYR A 133 -15.61 -3.61 27.54
N ILE A 134 -14.32 -3.61 27.85
CA ILE A 134 -13.81 -3.44 29.23
C ILE A 134 -14.23 -2.07 29.79
N ILE A 135 -14.06 -0.99 29.02
CA ILE A 135 -14.48 0.36 29.43
C ILE A 135 -16.00 0.40 29.65
N MET A 136 -16.81 -0.13 28.73
CA MET A 136 -18.26 -0.19 28.89
C MET A 136 -18.69 -0.92 30.17
N ASN A 137 -18.02 -2.03 30.51
CA ASN A 137 -18.34 -2.80 31.71
C ASN A 137 -17.90 -2.11 33.01
N GLN A 138 -16.89 -1.24 32.96
CA GLN A 138 -16.46 -0.44 34.11
C GLN A 138 -17.37 0.77 34.38
N ILE A 139 -18.10 1.28 33.37
CA ILE A 139 -19.05 2.39 33.54
C ILE A 139 -20.43 1.86 34.01
N LYS A 140 -20.43 0.91 34.94
CA LYS A 140 -21.65 0.53 35.66
C LYS A 140 -21.76 1.39 36.91
N SER A 141 -22.64 2.39 36.87
CA SER A 141 -22.93 3.20 38.04
C SER A 141 -24.25 2.78 38.67
N LYS A 142 -24.38 2.93 39.99
CA LYS A 142 -25.59 2.59 40.73
C LYS A 142 -26.13 3.85 41.40
N CYS A 143 -27.43 4.09 41.26
CA CYS A 143 -28.09 5.21 41.93
C CYS A 143 -27.99 5.01 43.45
N PRO A 144 -27.41 5.96 44.20
CA PRO A 144 -27.32 5.85 45.66
C PRO A 144 -28.70 5.90 46.33
N ASN A 145 -29.71 6.50 45.67
CA ASN A 145 -31.01 6.76 46.27
C ASN A 145 -32.04 5.64 46.04
N CYS A 146 -31.97 4.94 44.89
CA CYS A 146 -32.96 3.91 44.53
C CYS A 146 -32.35 2.59 44.02
N GLY A 147 -31.02 2.48 44.04
CA GLY A 147 -30.29 1.26 43.68
C GLY A 147 -30.39 0.85 42.21
N THR A 148 -30.91 1.71 41.33
CA THR A 148 -30.98 1.44 39.88
C THR A 148 -29.59 1.45 39.26
N GLU A 149 -29.26 0.43 38.47
CA GLU A 149 -27.99 0.31 37.78
C GLU A 149 -28.05 0.93 36.39
N PHE A 150 -26.98 1.60 36.00
CA PHE A 150 -26.84 2.28 34.72
C PHE A 150 -25.56 1.80 34.06
N ASN A 151 -25.59 1.61 32.74
CA ASN A 151 -24.39 1.37 31.92
C ASN A 151 -23.75 2.71 31.47
N SER A 152 -23.86 3.75 32.29
CA SER A 152 -23.36 5.10 32.04
C SER A 152 -23.19 5.86 33.37
N THR A 153 -22.67 7.09 33.33
CA THR A 153 -22.60 8.03 34.46
C THR A 153 -23.65 9.15 34.31
N PRO A 154 -24.94 8.86 34.51
CA PRO A 154 -25.98 9.87 34.33
C PRO A 154 -25.93 10.90 35.46
N ILE A 155 -26.17 12.17 35.13
CA ILE A 155 -26.28 13.26 36.11
C ILE A 155 -27.57 13.11 36.96
N TYR A 156 -28.62 12.54 36.36
CA TYR A 156 -29.91 12.29 37.01
C TYR A 156 -30.35 10.83 36.84
N CYS A 157 -30.88 10.23 37.90
CA CYS A 157 -31.48 8.89 37.82
C CYS A 157 -32.86 8.95 37.14
N TYR A 158 -33.06 8.22 36.04
CA TYR A 158 -34.35 8.19 35.34
C TYR A 158 -35.51 7.60 36.17
N LYS A 159 -35.22 6.77 37.18
CA LYS A 159 -36.24 6.09 37.98
C LYS A 159 -36.76 6.95 39.13
N CYS A 160 -35.88 7.68 39.82
CA CYS A 160 -36.25 8.46 41.01
C CYS A 160 -35.99 9.96 40.87
N ASN A 161 -35.56 10.41 39.69
CA ASN A 161 -35.23 11.80 39.37
C ASN A 161 -34.20 12.46 40.31
N SER A 162 -33.49 11.67 41.11
CA SER A 162 -32.47 12.20 42.02
C SER A 162 -31.17 12.48 41.30
N TYR A 163 -30.47 13.52 41.77
CA TYR A 163 -29.13 13.89 41.29
C TYR A 163 -28.11 12.84 41.75
N VAL A 164 -27.34 12.29 40.82
CA VAL A 164 -26.39 11.21 41.09
C VAL A 164 -25.00 11.81 41.28
N ILE A 165 -24.58 12.02 42.54
CA ILE A 165 -23.20 12.40 42.87
C ILE A 165 -22.36 11.13 42.87
N ILE A 166 -21.73 10.81 41.74
CA ILE A 166 -20.76 9.72 41.68
C ILE A 166 -19.45 10.23 42.28
N LYS A 167 -19.13 9.79 43.50
CA LYS A 167 -17.77 9.96 44.04
C LYS A 167 -16.84 9.09 43.20
N ASN A 168 -16.06 9.69 42.31
CA ASN A 168 -14.97 8.98 41.65
C ASN A 168 -13.91 8.64 42.72
N GLU A 169 -13.94 7.41 43.24
CA GLU A 169 -12.75 6.83 43.87
C GLU A 169 -11.78 6.42 42.76
N SER A 170 -11.08 7.40 42.19
CA SER A 170 -9.88 7.13 41.41
C SER A 170 -8.78 6.68 42.37
N LYS A 171 -8.76 5.39 42.71
CA LYS A 171 -7.51 4.72 43.12
C LYS A 171 -6.62 4.62 41.89
N ILE A 172 -5.86 5.69 41.64
CA ILE A 172 -4.58 5.59 40.96
C ILE A 172 -3.66 4.89 41.97
N ASN A 173 -3.66 3.56 41.95
CA ASN A 173 -2.55 2.83 42.57
C ASN A 173 -1.35 3.04 41.65
N GLY A 174 -0.40 3.84 42.12
CA GLY A 174 0.97 3.73 41.65
C GLY A 174 1.55 2.42 42.16
N GLU A 175 2.12 1.65 41.24
CA GLU A 175 3.33 0.83 41.37
C GLU A 175 3.80 0.47 39.96
#